data_AF-A0A935YHC8-F1
#
_entry.id   AF-A0A935YHC8-F1
#
_cell.length_a   1.000
_cell.length_b   1.000
_cell.length_c   1.000
_cell.angle_alpha   90.00
_cell.angle_beta   90.00
_cell.angle_gamma   90.00
#
_symmetry.space_group_name_H-M   'P 1'
#
loop_
_entity.id
_entity.type
_entity.pdbx_description
1 polymer ?
#
loop_
_entity_poly.entity_id
_entity_poly.type
_entity_poly.pdbx_seq_one_letter_code
_entity_poly.pdbx_strand_id
1 'polypeptide(L)'
;MSTPEKVTVAEVEGGHWYDVHGNLVQTVPSADGKKQVKCTLKHAKVYDLARGCTSIIGSCDKPALTRWKMEQVALAACTLLRIEGETPESYQLRLLDEANTIGRTSAAEGNRIHAQIQRHYQLAEVEPAYREHVDGAVRELEELGCDEWRVEVPCVSRSGYGTMADLVGYRNGRPVFLVDTKTKDGSLAELCAMRLYDEHYMQLAATIEALGLDPRTMGTAILLVSRTHPGSCRLVPVDLEQIQRGWSLFRPLLAYTHAKDSHKPTWAAKD
;
A
#
# COMPACT_ATOMS: atom_id res chain seq x y z
N MET A 1 30.51 -8.93 -32.62
CA MET A 1 29.77 -9.88 -31.74
C MET A 1 29.56 -9.17 -30.42
N SER A 2 28.38 -8.57 -30.25
CA SER A 2 28.03 -7.82 -29.04
C SER A 2 27.45 -8.80 -28.03
N THR A 3 28.05 -8.89 -26.86
CA THR A 3 27.52 -9.64 -25.72
C THR A 3 26.11 -9.12 -25.41
N PRO A 4 25.08 -9.99 -25.28
CA PRO A 4 23.78 -9.53 -24.84
C PRO A 4 23.91 -9.08 -23.38
N GLU A 5 23.59 -7.80 -23.16
CA GLU A 5 23.46 -7.20 -21.84
C GLU A 5 22.42 -8.01 -21.06
N LYS A 6 22.83 -8.59 -19.93
CA LYS A 6 21.92 -9.29 -19.03
C LYS A 6 20.94 -8.25 -18.48
N VAL A 7 19.75 -8.19 -19.07
CA VAL A 7 18.60 -7.50 -18.49
C VAL A 7 18.18 -8.28 -17.25
N THR A 8 18.86 -8.03 -16.12
CA THR A 8 18.38 -8.44 -14.80
C THR A 8 17.40 -7.39 -14.31
N VAL A 9 16.17 -7.42 -14.81
CA VAL A 9 15.05 -6.74 -14.15
C VAL A 9 14.29 -7.80 -13.34
N ALA A 10 14.98 -8.34 -12.34
CA ALA A 10 14.28 -8.67 -11.12
C ALA A 10 14.36 -7.38 -10.29
N GLU A 11 13.33 -6.55 -10.33
CA GLU A 11 13.14 -5.56 -9.29
C GLU A 11 13.16 -6.34 -7.97
N VAL A 12 14.27 -6.23 -7.24
CA VAL A 12 14.33 -6.75 -5.89
C VAL A 12 13.19 -6.03 -5.16
N GLU A 13 12.17 -6.78 -4.74
CA GLU A 13 11.11 -6.34 -3.84
C GLU A 13 11.77 -5.89 -2.53
N GLY A 14 12.42 -4.72 -2.55
CA GLY A 14 12.80 -4.02 -1.34
C GLY A 14 11.50 -3.62 -0.67
N GLY A 15 11.21 -4.25 0.47
CA GLY A 15 10.07 -3.90 1.29
C GLY A 15 10.13 -2.45 1.75
N HIS A 16 9.01 -1.94 2.24
CA HIS A 16 8.99 -0.66 2.96
C HIS A 16 9.64 -0.87 4.33
N TRP A 17 10.65 -0.07 4.67
CA TRP A 17 11.38 -0.15 5.93
C TRP A 17 11.25 1.16 6.69
N TYR A 18 11.14 1.09 8.01
CA TYR A 18 10.91 2.25 8.87
C TYR A 18 11.94 2.31 9.99
N ASP A 19 12.46 3.50 10.27
CA ASP A 19 13.32 3.71 11.44
C ASP A 19 12.50 3.80 12.74
N VAL A 20 13.17 3.94 13.89
CA VAL A 20 12.53 4.05 15.21
C VAL A 20 11.63 5.29 15.38
N HIS A 21 11.72 6.26 14.47
CA HIS A 21 10.93 7.48 14.46
C HIS A 21 9.76 7.42 13.48
N GLY A 22 9.61 6.32 12.74
CA GLY A 22 8.56 6.13 11.74
C GLY A 22 8.92 6.69 10.37
N ASN A 23 10.14 7.16 10.14
CA ASN A 23 10.52 7.62 8.81
C ASN A 23 10.71 6.43 7.87
N LEU A 24 10.13 6.53 6.67
CA LEU A 24 10.33 5.56 5.61
C LEU A 24 11.77 5.62 5.08
N VAL A 25 12.49 4.52 5.16
CA VAL A 25 13.87 4.35 4.66
C VAL A 25 13.84 3.59 3.34
N GLN A 26 13.73 4.32 2.23
CA GLN A 26 13.69 3.73 0.88
C GLN A 26 15.09 3.32 0.39
N THR A 27 16.10 4.12 0.70
CA THR A 27 17.48 3.89 0.28
C THR A 27 18.46 4.00 1.44
N VAL A 28 19.57 3.29 1.31
CA VAL A 28 20.70 3.36 2.24
C VAL A 28 22.01 3.49 1.46
N PRO A 29 23.08 4.00 2.07
CA PRO A 29 24.40 3.95 1.46
C PRO A 29 24.82 2.52 1.10
N SER A 30 25.46 2.36 -0.07
CA SER A 30 26.10 1.10 -0.46
C SER A 30 27.23 0.73 0.51
N ALA A 31 27.68 -0.53 0.46
CA ALA A 31 28.75 -1.01 1.33
C ALA A 31 30.06 -0.21 1.19
N ASP A 32 30.32 0.39 0.03
CA ASP A 32 31.46 1.28 -0.24
C ASP A 32 31.16 2.77 -0.01
N GLY A 33 29.93 3.12 0.40
CA GLY A 33 29.47 4.48 0.68
C GLY A 33 29.30 5.39 -0.54
N LYS A 34 29.52 4.90 -1.76
CA LYS A 34 29.59 5.75 -2.96
C LYS A 34 28.24 6.07 -3.60
N LYS A 35 27.21 5.26 -3.33
CA LYS A 35 25.88 5.44 -3.92
C LYS A 35 24.78 5.06 -2.95
N GLN A 36 23.58 5.57 -3.20
CA GLN A 36 22.36 5.10 -2.54
C GLN A 36 21.85 3.84 -3.23
N VAL A 37 21.49 2.83 -2.46
CA VAL A 37 20.90 1.57 -2.92
C VAL A 37 19.58 1.31 -2.23
N LYS A 38 18.67 0.60 -2.89
CA LYS A 38 17.37 0.23 -2.31
C LYS A 38 17.59 -0.52 -0.99
N CYS A 39 16.81 -0.16 0.02
CA CYS A 39 16.86 -0.82 1.31
C CYS A 39 16.39 -2.29 1.17
N THR A 40 17.14 -3.22 1.78
CA THR A 40 16.87 -4.66 1.74
C THR A 40 16.78 -5.20 3.17
N LEU A 41 16.32 -6.43 3.37
CA LEU A 41 16.34 -7.07 4.69
C LEU A 41 17.75 -7.07 5.32
N LYS A 42 18.81 -7.26 4.53
CA LYS A 42 20.18 -7.20 5.04
C LYS A 42 20.51 -5.81 5.60
N HIS A 43 20.08 -4.76 4.91
CA HIS A 43 20.24 -3.39 5.38
C HIS A 43 19.38 -3.12 6.62
N ALA A 44 18.13 -3.59 6.63
CA ALA A 44 17.23 -3.43 7.77
C ALA A 44 17.78 -4.04 9.06
N LYS A 45 18.48 -5.19 8.97
CA LYS A 45 19.19 -5.79 10.11
C LYS A 45 20.33 -4.92 10.64
N VAL A 46 21.03 -4.23 9.74
CA VAL A 46 22.18 -3.37 10.10
C VAL A 46 21.72 -2.05 10.70
N TYR A 47 20.68 -1.44 10.11
CA TYR A 47 20.15 -0.13 10.49
C TYR A 47 18.99 -0.22 11.50
N ASP A 48 18.73 -1.41 12.04
CA ASP A 48 17.67 -1.68 13.02
C ASP A 48 16.27 -1.20 12.58
N LEU A 49 15.91 -1.47 11.33
CA LEU A 49 14.67 -0.97 10.71
C LEU A 49 13.51 -1.96 10.85
N ALA A 50 12.31 -1.45 11.11
CA ALA A 50 11.07 -2.20 11.07
C ALA A 50 10.58 -2.44 9.65
N ARG A 51 9.97 -3.60 9.40
CA ARG A 51 9.27 -3.87 8.14
C ARG A 51 7.91 -3.17 8.12
N GLY A 52 7.47 -2.74 6.95
CA GLY A 52 6.17 -2.13 6.73
C GLY A 52 5.00 -3.10 6.87
N CYS A 53 3.87 -2.62 7.40
CA CYS A 53 2.65 -3.41 7.62
C CYS A 53 2.14 -4.07 6.32
N THR A 54 2.20 -3.37 5.19
CA THR A 54 1.73 -3.88 3.89
C THR A 54 2.61 -5.01 3.38
N SER A 55 3.92 -4.93 3.60
CA SER A 55 4.86 -6.01 3.29
C SER A 55 4.67 -7.22 4.21
N ILE A 56 4.28 -7.01 5.48
CA ILE A 56 3.96 -8.10 6.42
C ILE A 56 2.66 -8.81 6.01
N ILE A 57 1.61 -8.05 5.68
CA ILE A 57 0.34 -8.57 5.17
C ILE A 57 0.56 -9.36 3.89
N GLY A 58 1.46 -8.90 3.02
CA GLY A 58 1.87 -9.60 1.80
C GLY A 58 2.51 -10.97 2.00
N SER A 59 2.88 -11.34 3.23
CA SER A 59 3.32 -12.71 3.55
C SER A 59 2.17 -13.73 3.51
N CYS A 60 0.92 -13.28 3.59
CA CYS A 60 -0.25 -14.14 3.43
C CYS A 60 -0.53 -14.36 1.93
N ASP A 61 -0.73 -15.62 1.53
CA ASP A 61 -1.05 -15.95 0.14
C ASP A 61 -2.45 -15.42 -0.24
N LYS A 62 -2.61 -15.08 -1.51
CA LYS A 62 -3.84 -14.53 -2.09
C LYS A 62 -4.25 -15.36 -3.30
N PRO A 63 -4.86 -16.55 -3.10
CA PRO A 63 -5.16 -17.48 -4.19
C PRO A 63 -5.98 -16.87 -5.32
N ALA A 64 -6.94 -15.99 -5.01
CA ALA A 64 -7.75 -15.29 -6.01
C ALA A 64 -6.91 -14.35 -6.89
N LEU A 65 -5.95 -13.62 -6.31
CA LEU A 65 -5.04 -12.76 -7.05
C LEU A 65 -4.08 -13.59 -7.90
N THR A 66 -3.58 -14.70 -7.35
CA THR A 66 -2.72 -15.65 -8.08
C THR A 66 -3.45 -16.20 -9.30
N ARG A 67 -4.70 -16.63 -9.14
CA ARG A 67 -5.56 -17.07 -10.24
C ARG A 67 -5.76 -15.96 -11.27
N TRP A 68 -6.12 -14.75 -10.84
CA TRP A 68 -6.31 -13.63 -11.76
C TRP A 68 -5.05 -13.33 -12.58
N LYS A 69 -3.86 -13.35 -11.97
CA LYS A 69 -2.58 -13.19 -12.70
C LYS A 69 -2.37 -14.27 -13.75
N MET A 70 -2.73 -15.53 -13.44
CA MET A 70 -2.67 -16.63 -14.40
C MET A 70 -3.64 -16.41 -15.58
N GLU A 71 -4.85 -15.90 -15.30
CA GLU A 71 -5.83 -15.54 -16.33
C GLU A 71 -5.31 -14.40 -17.24
N GLN A 72 -4.63 -13.39 -16.69
CA GLN A 72 -4.01 -12.32 -17.49
C GLN A 72 -2.90 -12.86 -18.40
N VAL A 73 -2.06 -13.78 -17.89
CA VAL A 73 -1.03 -14.46 -18.69
C VAL A 73 -1.64 -15.27 -19.82
N ALA A 74 -2.71 -16.01 -19.55
CA ALA A 74 -3.43 -16.78 -20.57
C ALA A 74 -4.05 -15.87 -21.64
N LEU A 75 -4.64 -14.74 -21.24
CA LEU A 75 -5.18 -13.76 -22.18
C LEU A 75 -4.08 -13.15 -23.06
N ALA A 76 -2.97 -12.71 -22.46
CA ALA A 76 -1.82 -12.17 -23.19
C ALA A 76 -1.25 -13.21 -24.18
N ALA A 77 -1.23 -14.49 -23.81
CA ALA A 77 -0.81 -15.56 -24.70
C ALA A 77 -1.71 -15.72 -25.94
N CYS A 78 -3.00 -15.40 -25.81
CA CYS A 78 -3.96 -15.47 -26.91
C CYS A 78 -3.92 -14.24 -27.83
N THR A 79 -3.49 -13.08 -27.31
CA THR A 79 -3.56 -11.80 -28.03
C THR A 79 -2.22 -11.31 -28.57
N LEU A 80 -1.11 -11.68 -27.92
CA LEU A 80 0.22 -11.20 -28.28
C LEU A 80 0.76 -11.95 -29.51
N LEU A 81 0.95 -11.21 -30.61
CA LEU A 81 1.56 -11.76 -31.82
C LEU A 81 3.07 -11.96 -31.64
N ARG A 82 3.57 -13.08 -32.17
CA ARG A 82 5.00 -13.35 -32.28
C ARG A 82 5.65 -12.45 -33.32
N ILE A 83 6.87 -12.02 -33.02
CA ILE A 83 7.73 -11.31 -33.99
C ILE A 83 8.53 -12.34 -34.80
N GLU A 84 8.75 -12.08 -36.08
CA GLU A 84 9.57 -12.93 -36.94
C GLU A 84 11.01 -13.00 -36.42
N GLY A 85 11.56 -14.22 -36.30
CA GLY A 85 12.89 -14.45 -35.74
C GLY A 85 13.00 -14.30 -34.22
N GLU A 86 11.90 -14.06 -33.51
CA GLU A 86 11.89 -13.93 -32.06
C GLU A 86 12.20 -15.26 -31.35
N THR A 87 13.07 -15.22 -30.34
CA THR A 87 13.37 -16.40 -29.53
C THR A 87 12.24 -16.71 -28.54
N PRO A 88 12.07 -17.98 -28.12
CA PRO A 88 11.09 -18.33 -27.10
C PRO A 88 11.21 -17.51 -25.80
N GLU A 89 12.42 -17.20 -25.37
CA GLU A 89 12.70 -16.44 -24.15
C GLU A 89 12.29 -14.97 -24.31
N SER A 90 12.58 -14.34 -25.46
CA SER A 90 12.14 -12.98 -25.76
C SER A 90 10.60 -12.89 -25.77
N TYR A 91 9.95 -13.85 -26.43
CA TYR A 91 8.51 -13.93 -26.47
C TYR A 91 7.91 -14.08 -25.06
N GLN A 92 8.48 -14.96 -24.23
CA GLN A 92 8.05 -15.15 -22.85
C GLN A 92 8.16 -13.85 -22.03
N LEU A 93 9.26 -13.10 -22.16
CA LEU A 93 9.43 -11.83 -21.45
C LEU A 93 8.38 -10.79 -21.86
N ARG A 94 8.12 -10.63 -23.16
CA ARG A 94 7.07 -9.73 -23.67
C ARG A 94 5.67 -10.15 -23.22
N LEU A 95 5.38 -11.45 -23.21
CA LEU A 95 4.10 -11.97 -22.76
C LEU A 95 3.87 -11.67 -21.28
N LEU A 96 4.88 -11.90 -20.44
CA LEU A 96 4.81 -11.55 -19.03
C LEU A 96 4.71 -10.03 -18.84
N ASP A 97 5.39 -9.24 -19.66
CA ASP A 97 5.28 -7.78 -19.60
C ASP A 97 3.86 -7.30 -19.93
N GLU A 98 3.28 -7.79 -21.03
CA GLU A 98 1.90 -7.50 -21.45
C GLU A 98 0.90 -7.88 -20.35
N ALA A 99 0.99 -9.10 -19.82
CA ALA A 99 0.11 -9.59 -18.76
C ALA A 99 0.20 -8.75 -17.47
N ASN A 100 1.37 -8.16 -17.18
CA ASN A 100 1.58 -7.34 -15.99
C ASN A 100 1.25 -5.86 -16.21
N THR A 101 1.11 -5.39 -17.45
CA THR A 101 0.86 -3.98 -17.77
C THR A 101 -0.39 -3.44 -17.08
N ILE A 102 -1.51 -4.16 -17.14
CA ILE A 102 -2.77 -3.75 -16.50
C ILE A 102 -2.59 -3.53 -14.99
N GLY A 103 -1.86 -4.42 -14.32
CA GLY A 103 -1.58 -4.30 -12.89
C GLY A 103 -0.70 -3.09 -12.56
N ARG A 104 0.36 -2.87 -13.35
CA ARG A 104 1.30 -1.75 -13.15
C ARG A 104 0.65 -0.39 -13.42
N THR A 105 -0.11 -0.24 -14.50
CA THR A 105 -0.80 1.01 -14.82
C THR A 105 -1.86 1.34 -13.77
N SER A 106 -2.62 0.33 -13.34
CA SER A 106 -3.59 0.42 -12.26
C SER A 106 -3.00 0.89 -10.93
N ALA A 107 -1.83 0.37 -10.56
CA ALA A 107 -1.14 0.76 -9.34
C ALA A 107 -0.53 2.17 -9.43
N ALA A 108 0.10 2.50 -10.56
CA ALA A 108 0.66 3.83 -10.80
C ALA A 108 -0.44 4.91 -10.77
N GLU A 109 -1.58 4.66 -11.40
CA GLU A 109 -2.70 5.59 -11.40
C GLU A 109 -3.33 5.74 -10.02
N GLY A 110 -3.45 4.63 -9.28
CA GLY A 110 -3.91 4.66 -7.89
C GLY A 110 -3.01 5.54 -7.00
N ASN A 111 -1.69 5.40 -7.13
CA ASN A 111 -0.72 6.22 -6.41
C ASN A 111 -0.83 7.71 -6.77
N ARG A 112 -1.09 8.04 -8.05
CA ARG A 112 -1.30 9.44 -8.46
C ARG A 112 -2.54 10.01 -7.81
N ILE A 113 -3.67 9.32 -7.86
CA ILE A 113 -4.92 9.77 -7.21
C ILE A 113 -4.69 9.98 -5.71
N HIS A 114 -4.02 9.04 -5.04
CA HIS A 114 -3.68 9.17 -3.62
C HIS A 114 -2.87 10.44 -3.32
N ALA A 115 -1.81 10.67 -4.10
CA ALA A 115 -0.97 11.86 -3.98
C ALA A 115 -1.75 13.16 -4.22
N GLN A 116 -2.76 13.16 -5.10
CA GLN A 116 -3.58 14.34 -5.34
C GLN A 116 -4.53 14.64 -4.17
N ILE A 117 -5.11 13.61 -3.54
CA ILE A 117 -5.89 13.78 -2.30
C ILE A 117 -4.99 14.29 -1.18
N GLN A 118 -3.78 13.76 -1.05
CA GLN A 118 -2.78 14.24 -0.11
C GLN A 118 -2.46 15.73 -0.32
N ARG A 119 -2.17 16.12 -1.57
CA ARG A 119 -1.85 17.52 -1.94
C ARG A 119 -2.97 18.48 -1.57
N HIS A 120 -4.23 18.08 -1.74
CA HIS A 120 -5.38 18.89 -1.33
C HIS A 120 -5.32 19.25 0.17
N TYR A 121 -5.15 18.26 1.04
CA TYR A 121 -5.09 18.49 2.49
C TYR A 121 -3.79 19.14 2.97
N GLN A 122 -2.73 19.09 2.16
CA GLN A 122 -1.51 19.88 2.36
C GLN A 122 -1.62 21.33 1.84
N LEU A 123 -2.78 21.74 1.33
CA LEU A 123 -3.01 23.04 0.70
C LEU A 123 -2.06 23.30 -0.49
N ALA A 124 -1.61 22.23 -1.14
CA ALA A 124 -0.81 22.28 -2.34
C ALA A 124 -1.70 22.28 -3.59
N GLU A 125 -1.15 22.76 -4.72
CA GLU A 125 -1.83 22.72 -6.00
C GLU A 125 -2.11 21.26 -6.40
N VAL A 126 -3.37 20.93 -6.63
CA VAL A 126 -3.79 19.64 -7.18
C VAL A 126 -3.85 19.76 -8.70
N GLU A 127 -3.43 18.72 -9.41
CA GLU A 127 -3.44 18.69 -10.87
C GLU A 127 -4.88 18.76 -11.42
N PRO A 128 -5.14 19.56 -12.48
CA PRO A 128 -6.49 19.74 -13.02
C PRO A 128 -7.17 18.42 -13.41
N ALA A 129 -6.42 17.46 -13.96
CA ALA A 129 -6.92 16.16 -14.39
C ALA A 129 -7.50 15.31 -13.24
N TYR A 130 -7.09 15.58 -12.00
CA TYR A 130 -7.52 14.84 -10.83
C TYR A 130 -8.55 15.58 -9.98
N ARG A 131 -9.05 16.74 -10.44
CA ARG A 131 -9.96 17.58 -9.65
C ARG A 131 -11.20 16.85 -9.21
N GLU A 132 -11.89 16.20 -10.13
CA GLU A 132 -13.12 15.48 -9.83
C GLU A 132 -12.90 14.34 -8.83
N HIS A 133 -11.76 13.63 -8.92
CA HIS A 133 -11.39 12.60 -7.94
C HIS A 133 -11.24 13.18 -6.53
N VAL A 134 -10.51 14.30 -6.42
CA VAL A 134 -10.30 14.99 -5.14
C VAL A 134 -11.61 15.54 -4.59
N ASP A 135 -12.42 16.21 -5.41
CA ASP A 135 -13.69 16.79 -4.97
C ASP A 135 -14.68 15.70 -4.50
N GLY A 136 -14.68 14.54 -5.17
CA GLY A 136 -15.44 13.37 -4.74
C GLY A 136 -14.97 12.82 -3.39
N ALA A 137 -13.66 12.70 -3.19
CA ALA A 137 -13.07 12.25 -1.94
C ALA A 137 -13.36 13.21 -0.78
N VAL A 138 -13.19 14.52 -1.02
CA VAL A 138 -13.45 15.56 -0.01
C VAL A 138 -14.91 15.54 0.42
N ARG A 139 -15.86 15.45 -0.52
CA ARG A 139 -17.29 15.39 -0.20
C ARG A 139 -17.63 14.23 0.75
N GLU A 140 -17.07 13.05 0.52
CA GLU A 140 -17.27 11.89 1.40
C GLU A 140 -16.62 12.10 2.79
N LEU A 141 -15.46 12.77 2.85
CA LEU A 141 -14.73 13.03 4.09
C LEU A 141 -15.36 14.16 4.93
N GLU A 142 -16.03 15.13 4.30
CA GLU A 142 -16.76 16.21 4.97
C GLU A 142 -17.87 15.68 5.89
N GLU A 143 -18.52 14.57 5.52
CA GLU A 143 -19.56 13.92 6.33
C GLU A 143 -19.06 13.48 7.72
N LEU A 144 -17.74 13.26 7.85
CA LEU A 144 -17.12 12.89 9.12
C LEU A 144 -16.98 14.07 10.09
N GLY A 145 -17.15 15.32 9.63
CA GLY A 145 -17.12 16.50 10.49
C GLY A 145 -15.80 16.66 11.25
N CYS A 146 -14.67 16.43 10.59
CA CYS A 146 -13.33 16.73 11.10
C CYS A 146 -12.96 18.18 10.77
N ASP A 147 -12.31 18.87 11.72
CA ASP A 147 -11.85 20.25 11.53
C ASP A 147 -10.46 20.30 10.85
N GLU A 148 -9.69 19.22 10.95
CA GLU A 148 -8.34 19.09 10.40
C GLU A 148 -8.12 17.66 9.90
N TRP A 149 -7.39 17.53 8.79
CA TRP A 149 -6.91 16.25 8.28
C TRP A 149 -5.38 16.27 8.22
N ARG A 150 -4.74 15.29 8.86
CA ARG A 150 -3.31 15.04 8.71
C ARG A 150 -3.11 13.89 7.74
N VAL A 151 -2.23 14.08 6.77
CA VAL A 151 -1.96 13.10 5.71
C VAL A 151 -0.58 12.49 5.84
N GLU A 152 -0.45 11.26 5.36
CA GLU A 152 0.81 10.49 5.32
C GLU A 152 1.54 10.52 6.68
N VAL A 153 0.81 10.23 7.76
CA VAL A 153 1.34 10.30 9.12
C VAL A 153 2.22 9.07 9.35
N PRO A 154 3.54 9.22 9.56
CA PRO A 154 4.43 8.09 9.82
C PRO A 154 4.14 7.48 11.20
N CYS A 155 4.08 6.15 11.26
CA CYS A 155 3.78 5.42 12.49
C CYS A 155 4.73 4.24 12.67
N VAL A 156 5.18 4.02 13.90
CA VAL A 156 5.89 2.79 14.28
C VAL A 156 5.33 2.23 15.55
N SER A 157 5.17 0.92 15.56
CA SER A 157 4.67 0.18 16.71
C SER A 157 5.81 -0.40 17.52
N ARG A 158 5.68 -0.35 18.85
CA ARG A 158 6.56 -1.10 19.76
C ARG A 158 6.49 -2.61 19.53
N SER A 159 5.50 -3.12 18.81
CA SER A 159 5.47 -4.50 18.35
C SER A 159 6.52 -4.80 17.26
N GLY A 160 7.22 -3.81 16.70
CA GLY A 160 8.35 -4.01 15.78
C GLY A 160 7.99 -3.98 14.30
N TYR A 161 7.05 -3.12 13.91
CA TYR A 161 6.69 -2.84 12.52
C TYR A 161 6.44 -1.33 12.31
N GLY A 162 6.43 -0.90 11.05
CA GLY A 162 6.11 0.48 10.65
C GLY A 162 4.94 0.55 9.67
N THR A 163 4.31 1.71 9.57
CA THR A 163 3.23 2.01 8.64
C THR A 163 3.14 3.52 8.43
N MET A 164 2.34 3.93 7.45
CA MET A 164 2.04 5.33 7.18
C MET A 164 0.53 5.43 7.06
N ALA A 165 -0.09 6.28 7.87
CA ALA A 165 -1.53 6.49 7.84
C ALA A 165 -1.86 7.48 6.72
N ASP A 166 -2.73 7.08 5.78
CA ASP A 166 -3.13 7.94 4.67
C ASP A 166 -3.78 9.23 5.18
N LEU A 167 -4.81 9.11 6.04
CA LEU A 167 -5.59 10.22 6.57
C LEU A 167 -5.95 10.01 8.05
N VAL A 168 -5.59 10.96 8.90
CA VAL A 168 -6.03 11.04 10.29
C VAL A 168 -6.83 12.32 10.49
N GLY A 169 -8.13 12.17 10.73
CA GLY A 169 -9.06 13.26 10.96
C GLY A 169 -9.08 13.66 12.44
N TYR A 170 -9.01 14.96 12.68
CA TYR A 170 -9.01 15.57 14.01
C TYR A 170 -10.26 16.43 14.21
N ARG A 171 -10.76 16.44 15.45
CA ARG A 171 -11.82 17.34 15.91
C ARG A 171 -11.40 17.94 17.23
N ASN A 172 -11.46 19.26 17.36
CA ASN A 172 -10.99 19.97 18.55
C ASN A 172 -9.58 19.52 19.02
N GLY A 173 -8.66 19.34 18.07
CA GLY A 173 -7.27 18.94 18.35
C GLY A 173 -7.06 17.48 18.79
N ARG A 174 -8.10 16.62 18.73
CA ARG A 174 -8.01 15.20 19.05
C ARG A 174 -8.25 14.33 17.82
N PRO A 175 -7.50 13.23 17.63
CA PRO A 175 -7.76 12.30 16.54
C PRO A 175 -9.10 11.59 16.79
N VAL A 176 -9.94 11.54 15.76
CA VAL A 176 -11.29 10.95 15.82
C VAL A 176 -11.59 10.01 14.65
N PHE A 177 -10.95 10.19 13.49
CA PHE A 177 -11.09 9.29 12.33
C PHE A 177 -9.74 8.85 11.74
N LEU A 178 -9.62 7.57 11.41
CA LEU A 178 -8.53 7.01 10.63
C LEU A 178 -9.15 6.51 9.32
N VAL A 179 -8.72 7.08 8.21
CA VAL A 179 -9.20 6.70 6.89
C VAL A 179 -8.03 6.21 6.06
N ASP A 180 -8.21 5.05 5.45
CA ASP A 180 -7.28 4.49 4.48
C ASP A 180 -7.93 4.55 3.09
N THR A 181 -7.18 5.07 2.12
CA THR A 181 -7.70 5.35 0.79
C THR A 181 -7.35 4.20 -0.15
N LYS A 182 -8.35 3.73 -0.89
CA LYS A 182 -8.21 2.61 -1.81
C LYS A 182 -8.82 2.95 -3.16
N THR A 183 -8.00 2.84 -4.20
CA THR A 183 -8.45 3.09 -5.56
C THR A 183 -8.94 1.81 -6.24
N LYS A 184 -10.04 1.89 -6.96
CA LYS A 184 -10.67 0.75 -7.66
C LYS A 184 -11.20 1.18 -9.02
N ASP A 185 -11.41 0.23 -9.92
CA ASP A 185 -12.20 0.53 -11.13
C ASP A 185 -13.68 0.29 -10.83
N GLY A 186 -14.54 1.08 -11.46
CA GLY A 186 -15.99 0.93 -11.37
C GLY A 186 -16.72 2.24 -11.11
N SER A 187 -17.99 2.26 -11.46
CA SER A 187 -18.95 3.32 -11.17
C SER A 187 -19.26 3.41 -9.68
N LEU A 188 -19.91 4.50 -9.25
CA LEU A 188 -20.38 4.65 -7.87
C LEU A 188 -21.26 3.48 -7.39
N ALA A 189 -22.14 2.96 -8.24
CA ALA A 189 -22.99 1.82 -7.90
C ALA A 189 -22.16 0.56 -7.60
N GLU A 190 -21.10 0.32 -8.37
CA GLU A 190 -20.18 -0.80 -8.16
C GLU A 190 -19.33 -0.62 -6.90
N LEU A 191 -18.87 0.60 -6.60
CA LEU A 191 -18.18 0.89 -5.34
C LEU A 191 -19.09 0.65 -4.14
N CYS A 192 -20.35 1.07 -4.19
CA CYS A 192 -21.33 0.84 -3.13
C CYS A 192 -21.64 -0.65 -2.89
N ALA A 193 -21.52 -1.49 -3.92
CA ALA A 193 -21.69 -2.93 -3.81
C ALA A 193 -20.42 -3.67 -3.35
N MET A 194 -19.27 -2.99 -3.30
CA MET A 194 -17.99 -3.60 -3.00
C MET A 194 -17.87 -3.99 -1.53
N ARG A 195 -17.34 -5.20 -1.29
CA ARG A 195 -16.98 -5.66 0.05
C ARG A 195 -15.51 -5.35 0.32
N LEU A 196 -15.23 -4.95 1.56
CA LEU A 196 -13.86 -4.81 2.03
C LEU A 196 -13.24 -6.20 2.26
N TYR A 197 -11.92 -6.27 2.10
CA TYR A 197 -11.14 -7.48 2.31
C TYR A 197 -10.48 -7.45 3.67
N ASP A 198 -10.11 -8.63 4.19
CA ASP A 198 -9.43 -8.78 5.48
C ASP A 198 -8.15 -7.92 5.59
N GLU A 199 -7.48 -7.68 4.47
CA GLU A 199 -6.29 -6.81 4.40
C GLU A 199 -6.58 -5.36 4.74
N HIS A 200 -7.75 -4.85 4.38
CA HIS A 200 -8.16 -3.50 4.75
C HIS A 200 -8.30 -3.40 6.27
N TYR A 201 -8.92 -4.41 6.90
CA TYR A 201 -9.05 -4.47 8.35
C TYR A 201 -7.68 -4.62 9.04
N MET A 202 -6.79 -5.46 8.49
CA MET A 202 -5.42 -5.63 8.99
C MET A 202 -4.62 -4.31 8.93
N GLN A 203 -4.71 -3.58 7.81
CA GLN A 203 -4.03 -2.29 7.65
C GLN A 203 -4.52 -1.25 8.66
N LEU A 204 -5.84 -1.04 8.76
CA LEU A 204 -6.41 -0.10 9.73
C LEU A 204 -6.08 -0.48 11.18
N ALA A 205 -6.21 -1.76 11.53
CA ALA A 205 -5.92 -2.25 12.88
C ALA A 205 -4.44 -2.06 13.27
N ALA A 206 -3.52 -2.38 12.35
CA ALA A 206 -2.09 -2.14 12.56
C ALA A 206 -1.79 -0.64 12.69
N THR A 207 -2.41 0.21 11.87
CA THR A 207 -2.20 1.65 11.96
C THR A 207 -2.75 2.27 13.25
N ILE A 208 -3.90 1.82 13.75
CA ILE A 208 -4.44 2.22 15.06
C ILE A 208 -3.45 1.89 16.19
N GLU A 209 -2.93 0.65 16.21
CA GLU A 209 -2.02 0.21 17.25
C GLU A 209 -0.68 0.95 17.16
N ALA A 210 -0.14 1.17 15.96
CA ALA A 210 1.08 1.94 15.76
C ALA A 210 0.94 3.42 16.15
N LEU A 211 -0.25 4.00 16.05
CA LEU A 211 -0.56 5.36 16.53
C LEU A 211 -0.83 5.41 18.04
N GLY A 212 -0.94 4.26 18.73
CA GLY A 212 -1.29 4.19 20.15
C GLY A 212 -2.73 4.65 20.44
N LEU A 213 -3.64 4.50 19.49
CA LEU A 213 -5.03 4.93 19.60
C LEU A 213 -5.94 3.80 20.10
N ASP A 214 -7.06 4.16 20.75
CA ASP A 214 -8.07 3.19 21.19
C ASP A 214 -9.14 2.97 20.10
N PRO A 215 -9.23 1.76 19.50
CA PRO A 215 -10.20 1.47 18.44
C PRO A 215 -11.67 1.60 18.89
N ARG A 216 -11.95 1.63 20.20
CA ARG A 216 -13.32 1.83 20.73
C ARG A 216 -13.79 3.28 20.63
N THR A 217 -12.84 4.20 20.53
CA THR A 217 -13.10 5.65 20.47
C THR A 217 -12.79 6.24 19.11
N MET A 218 -12.13 5.45 18.25
CA MET A 218 -11.64 5.87 16.95
C MET A 218 -12.60 5.41 15.86
N GLY A 219 -13.14 6.35 15.09
CA GLY A 219 -13.84 6.02 13.85
C GLY A 219 -12.84 5.53 12.80
N THR A 220 -13.20 4.50 12.05
CA THR A 220 -12.36 3.98 10.97
C THR A 220 -13.18 3.79 9.71
N ALA A 221 -12.55 4.05 8.57
CA ALA A 221 -13.20 3.86 7.28
C ALA A 221 -12.19 3.57 6.18
N ILE A 222 -12.68 2.95 5.10
CA ILE A 222 -11.99 2.88 3.82
C ILE A 222 -12.65 3.88 2.87
N LEU A 223 -11.88 4.80 2.32
CA LEU A 223 -12.32 5.67 1.25
C LEU A 223 -12.04 4.99 -0.10
N LEU A 224 -13.08 4.50 -0.75
CA LEU A 224 -13.00 3.95 -2.10
C LEU A 224 -13.07 5.09 -3.11
N VAL A 225 -12.08 5.18 -4.00
CA VAL A 225 -12.02 6.17 -5.08
C VAL A 225 -11.97 5.46 -6.42
N SER A 226 -12.89 5.78 -7.32
CA SER A 226 -12.86 5.21 -8.67
C SER A 226 -11.69 5.79 -9.48
N ARG A 227 -10.97 4.94 -10.20
CA ARG A 227 -9.96 5.36 -11.20
C ARG A 227 -10.57 5.63 -12.57
N THR A 228 -11.73 5.03 -12.85
CA THR A 228 -12.35 5.04 -14.19
C THR A 228 -13.55 5.97 -14.29
N HIS A 229 -14.11 6.39 -13.15
CA HIS A 229 -15.26 7.29 -13.07
C HIS A 229 -14.94 8.43 -12.09
N PRO A 230 -14.25 9.49 -12.54
CA PRO A 230 -13.87 10.61 -11.69
C PRO A 230 -15.07 11.16 -10.90
N GLY A 231 -14.85 11.57 -9.64
CA GLY A 231 -15.91 12.01 -8.73
C GLY A 231 -16.73 10.90 -8.07
N SER A 232 -16.63 9.65 -8.54
CA SER A 232 -17.23 8.49 -7.87
C SER A 232 -16.34 8.03 -6.72
N CYS A 233 -16.74 8.39 -5.50
CA CYS A 233 -16.09 7.98 -4.26
C CYS A 233 -17.12 7.38 -3.32
N ARG A 234 -16.68 6.54 -2.39
CA ARG A 234 -17.52 5.96 -1.35
C ARG A 234 -16.73 5.76 -0.07
N LEU A 235 -17.19 6.38 1.01
CA LEU A 235 -16.73 6.06 2.35
C LEU A 235 -17.42 4.79 2.86
N VAL A 236 -16.62 3.82 3.29
CA VAL A 236 -17.11 2.57 3.87
C VAL A 236 -16.63 2.50 5.31
N PRO A 237 -17.51 2.73 6.31
CA PRO A 237 -17.16 2.58 7.72
C PRO A 237 -16.69 1.16 8.02
N VAL A 238 -15.69 1.05 8.90
CA VAL A 238 -15.19 -0.22 9.43
C VAL A 238 -15.54 -0.27 10.91
N ASP A 239 -16.23 -1.32 11.34
CA ASP A 239 -16.67 -1.43 12.72
C ASP A 239 -15.59 -2.01 13.65
N LEU A 240 -15.84 -1.95 14.96
CA LEU A 240 -14.90 -2.43 15.97
C LEU A 240 -14.62 -3.93 15.84
N GLU A 241 -15.61 -4.75 15.45
CA GLU A 241 -15.44 -6.20 15.30
C GLU A 241 -14.49 -6.50 14.14
N GLN A 242 -14.65 -5.79 13.02
CA GLN A 242 -13.77 -5.85 11.87
C GLN A 242 -12.34 -5.43 12.21
N ILE A 243 -12.15 -4.34 12.97
CA ILE A 243 -10.83 -3.91 13.44
C ILE A 243 -10.19 -4.96 14.36
N GLN A 244 -10.94 -5.51 15.32
CA GLN A 244 -10.45 -6.57 16.21
C GLN A 244 -10.07 -7.85 15.44
N ARG A 245 -10.86 -8.21 14.43
CA ARG A 245 -10.55 -9.31 13.52
C ARG A 245 -9.29 -9.02 12.71
N GLY A 246 -9.14 -7.80 12.18
CA GLY A 246 -7.95 -7.35 11.48
C GLY A 246 -6.69 -7.49 12.33
N TRP A 247 -6.73 -7.05 13.60
CA TRP A 247 -5.60 -7.22 14.51
C TRP A 247 -5.27 -8.69 14.79
N SER A 248 -6.30 -9.52 14.97
CA SER A 248 -6.16 -10.96 15.22
C SER A 248 -5.53 -11.71 14.05
N LEU A 249 -5.71 -11.22 12.82
CA LEU A 249 -5.06 -11.74 11.61
C LEU A 249 -3.64 -11.19 11.41
N PHE A 250 -3.44 -9.89 11.68
CA PHE A 250 -2.15 -9.23 11.47
C PHE A 250 -1.07 -9.71 12.43
N ARG A 251 -1.38 -9.86 13.73
CA ARG A 251 -0.38 -10.20 14.76
C ARG A 251 0.34 -11.53 14.49
N PRO A 252 -0.34 -12.62 14.08
CA PRO A 252 0.35 -13.85 13.65
C PRO A 252 1.27 -13.65 12.43
N LEU A 253 0.88 -12.84 11.44
CA LEU A 253 1.73 -12.54 10.28
C LEU A 253 2.98 -11.76 10.66
N LEU A 254 2.86 -10.83 11.61
CA LEU A 254 3.98 -10.10 12.20
C LEU A 254 4.97 -11.08 12.85
N ALA A 255 4.49 -11.94 13.75
CA ALA A 255 5.30 -12.94 14.43
C ALA A 255 5.98 -13.90 13.43
N TYR A 256 5.24 -14.40 12.44
CA TYR A 256 5.78 -15.21 11.35
C TYR A 256 6.90 -14.48 10.61
N THR A 257 6.69 -13.20 10.28
CA THR A 257 7.67 -12.42 9.51
C THR A 257 8.94 -12.18 10.31
N HIS A 258 8.84 -11.85 11.61
CA HIS A 258 10.02 -11.72 12.48
C HIS A 258 10.82 -13.02 12.57
N ALA A 259 10.13 -14.17 12.70
CA ALA A 259 10.78 -15.47 12.74
C ALA A 259 11.44 -15.83 11.41
N LYS A 260 10.70 -15.71 10.29
CA LYS A 260 11.17 -15.98 8.93
C LYS A 260 12.38 -15.13 8.58
N ASP A 261 12.34 -13.84 8.88
CA ASP A 261 13.41 -12.91 8.57
C ASP A 261 14.56 -13.02 9.57
N SER A 262 14.34 -13.66 10.73
CA SER A 262 15.22 -13.59 11.90
C SER A 262 15.60 -12.14 12.20
N HIS A 263 14.58 -11.27 12.26
CA HIS A 263 14.71 -9.83 12.45
C HIS A 263 13.49 -9.26 13.16
N LYS A 264 13.70 -8.69 14.34
CA LYS A 264 12.77 -7.81 15.06
C LYS A 264 13.63 -6.64 15.54
N PRO A 265 13.25 -5.38 15.28
CA PRO A 265 14.08 -4.25 15.67
C PRO A 265 14.35 -4.21 17.17
N THR A 266 15.54 -3.78 17.59
CA THR A 266 15.97 -3.82 19.00
C THR A 266 15.21 -2.82 19.87
N TRP A 267 14.67 -1.76 19.28
CA TRP A 267 13.81 -0.78 19.94
C TRP A 267 12.36 -1.25 20.14
N ALA A 268 11.98 -2.37 19.53
CA ALA A 268 10.69 -3.01 19.78
C ALA A 268 10.61 -3.53 21.23
N ALA A 269 9.41 -3.58 21.80
CA ALA A 269 9.18 -4.16 23.10
C ALA A 269 9.59 -5.64 23.10
N LYS A 270 10.23 -6.05 24.20
CA LYS A 270 10.45 -7.45 24.50
C LYS A 270 9.11 -8.06 24.88
N ASP A 271 8.86 -9.26 24.35
CA ASP A 271 7.63 -10.00 24.62
C ASP A 271 7.51 -10.40 26.10
#